data_AF-A0A820QW71-F1
#
_entry.id   AF-A0A820QW71-F1
#
_cell.length_a   1.000
_cell.length_b   1.000
_cell.length_c   1.000
_cell.angle_alpha   90.00
_cell.angle_beta   90.00
_cell.angle_gamma   90.00
#
_symmetry.space_group_name_H-M   'P 1'
#
loop_
_entity.id
_entity.type
_entity.pdbx_description
1 polymer ?
#
loop_
_entity_poly.entity_id
_entity_poly.type
_entity_poly.pdbx_seq_one_letter_code
_entity_poly.pdbx_strand_id
1 'polypeptide(L)'
;IEYDCQGALIAPGYIDLQINGAFGHDFSSADEASEEMLIKVAKLLTSHGVTAFVPTIVSSLPETYQEVLPIYKRRAGSAKDGATILGIHIEGPFIAENKRGAHRTDFLRKSECGIEDLKTCYGSFENVSIITLAP
;
A
#
# COMPACT_ATOMS: atom_id res chain seq x y z
N ILE A 1 0.03 -32.60 13.57
CA ILE A 1 -1.39 -32.19 13.66
C ILE A 1 -1.94 -32.30 12.25
N GLU A 2 -3.09 -32.94 12.09
CA GLU A 2 -3.77 -33.13 10.81
C GLU A 2 -5.12 -32.40 10.85
N TYR A 3 -5.54 -31.83 9.72
CA TYR A 3 -6.81 -31.12 9.58
C TYR A 3 -7.57 -31.69 8.39
N ASP A 4 -8.83 -32.07 8.59
CA ASP A 4 -9.74 -32.47 7.51
C ASP A 4 -10.38 -31.22 6.89
N CYS A 5 -10.01 -30.92 5.64
CA CYS A 5 -10.53 -29.80 4.89
C CYS A 5 -11.88 -30.09 4.19
N GLN A 6 -12.51 -31.24 4.46
CA GLN A 6 -13.84 -31.61 3.95
C GLN A 6 -13.99 -31.49 2.43
N GLY A 7 -12.92 -31.85 1.70
CA GLY A 7 -12.88 -31.77 0.23
C GLY A 7 -12.66 -30.37 -0.34
N ALA A 8 -12.37 -29.36 0.50
CA ALA A 8 -12.00 -28.02 0.03
C ALA A 8 -10.63 -27.98 -0.66
N LEU A 9 -10.43 -26.98 -1.52
CA LEU A 9 -9.14 -26.72 -2.15
C LEU A 9 -8.20 -26.01 -1.17
N ILE A 10 -6.97 -26.51 -1.08
CA ILE A 10 -5.87 -25.84 -0.39
C ILE A 10 -4.99 -25.18 -1.44
N ALA A 11 -4.79 -23.88 -1.30
CA ALA A 11 -3.90 -23.09 -2.14
C ALA A 11 -2.99 -22.21 -1.27
N PRO A 12 -1.85 -21.74 -1.79
CA PRO A 12 -1.12 -20.63 -1.18
C PRO A 12 -2.03 -19.42 -1.03
N GLY A 13 -1.88 -18.69 0.08
CA GLY A 13 -2.66 -17.47 0.29
C GLY A 13 -2.33 -16.41 -0.77
N TYR A 14 -3.30 -15.56 -1.07
CA TYR A 14 -3.14 -14.49 -2.05
C TYR A 14 -2.15 -13.43 -1.56
N ILE A 15 -1.47 -12.82 -2.53
CA ILE A 15 -0.63 -11.64 -2.34
C ILE A 15 -1.27 -10.49 -3.10
N ASP A 16 -1.74 -9.48 -2.37
CA ASP A 16 -2.35 -8.29 -2.98
C ASP A 16 -1.31 -7.18 -3.11
N LEU A 17 -0.84 -6.95 -4.34
CA LEU A 17 0.21 -5.98 -4.62
C LEU A 17 -0.30 -4.54 -4.74
N GLN A 18 -1.62 -4.34 -4.81
CA GLN A 18 -2.20 -3.01 -4.98
C GLN A 18 -3.60 -2.94 -4.37
N ILE A 19 -3.65 -2.49 -3.12
CA ILE A 19 -4.88 -2.20 -2.39
C ILE A 19 -4.80 -0.80 -1.78
N ASN A 20 -5.72 0.08 -2.17
CA ASN A 20 -5.72 1.49 -1.74
C ASN A 20 -6.30 1.70 -0.33
N GLY A 21 -7.10 0.73 0.13
CA GLY A 21 -7.76 0.75 1.43
C GLY A 21 -8.64 -0.49 1.61
N ALA A 22 -9.03 -0.78 2.84
CA ALA A 22 -9.93 -1.89 3.14
C ALA A 22 -10.68 -1.68 4.45
N PHE A 23 -11.86 -2.30 4.55
CA PHE A 23 -12.66 -2.31 5.78
C PHE A 23 -12.95 -0.92 6.37
N GLY A 24 -13.14 0.07 5.49
CA GLY A 24 -13.43 1.46 5.86
C GLY A 24 -12.20 2.32 6.17
N HIS A 25 -10.98 1.82 5.92
CA HIS A 25 -9.74 2.58 6.07
C HIS A 25 -9.11 2.89 4.70
N ASP A 26 -8.74 4.14 4.48
CA ASP A 26 -7.98 4.62 3.32
C ASP A 26 -6.50 4.78 3.72
N PHE A 27 -5.59 4.12 3.01
CA PHE A 27 -4.16 4.19 3.29
C PHE A 27 -3.54 5.55 2.93
N SER A 28 -4.21 6.34 2.09
CA SER A 28 -3.77 7.68 1.70
C SER A 28 -4.22 8.77 2.68
N SER A 29 -4.99 8.42 3.71
CA SER A 29 -5.45 9.34 4.76
C SER A 29 -4.39 9.49 5.85
N ALA A 30 -3.72 10.66 5.91
CA ALA A 30 -2.73 10.97 6.94
C ALA A 30 -3.35 10.97 8.35
N ASP A 31 -4.61 11.42 8.49
CA ASP A 31 -5.33 11.45 9.77
C ASP A 31 -5.61 10.04 10.33
N GLU A 32 -5.71 9.02 9.47
CA GLU A 32 -5.94 7.63 9.87
C GLU A 32 -4.66 6.79 9.93
N ALA A 33 -3.56 7.31 9.40
CA ALA A 33 -2.33 6.56 9.24
C ALA A 33 -1.74 6.16 10.59
N SER A 34 -1.74 4.86 10.88
CA SER A 34 -1.18 4.27 12.09
C SER A 34 -0.78 2.82 11.84
N GLU A 35 0.20 2.34 12.61
CA GLU A 35 0.58 0.92 12.58
C GLU A 35 -0.58 0.03 13.05
N GLU A 36 -1.36 0.51 14.02
CA GLU A 36 -2.54 -0.19 14.56
C GLU A 36 -3.63 -0.39 13.51
N MET A 37 -3.91 0.64 12.70
CA MET A 37 -4.87 0.54 11.61
C MET A 37 -4.40 -0.49 10.57
N LEU A 38 -3.12 -0.47 10.18
CA LEU A 38 -2.59 -1.47 9.24
C LEU A 38 -2.66 -2.89 9.80
N ILE A 39 -2.37 -3.09 11.09
CA ILE A 39 -2.50 -4.40 11.75
C ILE A 39 -3.96 -4.85 11.76
N LYS A 40 -4.91 -3.94 12.00
CA LYS A 40 -6.35 -4.25 11.94
C LYS A 40 -6.75 -4.69 10.53
N VAL A 41 -6.32 -3.98 9.49
CA VAL A 41 -6.60 -4.37 8.11
C VAL A 41 -5.93 -5.71 7.76
N ALA A 42 -4.68 -5.91 8.15
CA ALA A 42 -3.94 -7.15 7.94
C ALA A 42 -4.65 -8.37 8.53
N LYS A 43 -5.26 -8.23 9.72
CA LYS A 43 -6.08 -9.28 10.35
C LYS A 43 -7.35 -9.58 9.56
N LEU A 44 -8.03 -8.55 9.07
CA LEU A 44 -9.29 -8.72 8.37
C LEU A 44 -9.08 -9.29 6.95
N LEU A 45 -7.98 -8.95 6.28
CA LEU A 45 -7.62 -9.47 4.96
C LEU A 45 -7.48 -11.00 4.92
N THR A 46 -7.05 -11.64 6.02
CA THR A 46 -6.91 -13.11 6.04
C THR A 46 -8.24 -13.84 5.91
N SER A 47 -9.35 -13.21 6.32
CA SER A 47 -10.71 -13.75 6.10
C SER A 47 -11.11 -13.81 4.62
N HIS A 48 -10.35 -13.15 3.74
CA HIS A 48 -10.53 -13.15 2.29
C HIS A 48 -9.40 -13.91 1.57
N GLY A 49 -8.60 -14.69 2.31
CA GLY A 49 -7.50 -15.49 1.77
C GLY A 49 -6.23 -14.70 1.44
N VAL A 50 -6.19 -13.38 1.71
CA VAL A 50 -5.00 -12.56 1.52
C VAL A 50 -4.05 -12.74 2.70
N THR A 51 -2.84 -13.22 2.41
CA THR A 51 -1.82 -13.54 3.43
C THR A 51 -0.60 -12.63 3.37
N ALA A 52 -0.48 -11.84 2.31
CA ALA A 52 0.45 -10.72 2.22
C ALA A 52 -0.16 -9.61 1.36
N PHE A 53 0.16 -8.35 1.67
CA PHE A 53 -0.32 -7.22 0.90
C PHE A 53 0.65 -6.03 0.92
N VAL A 54 0.40 -5.10 0.01
CA VAL A 54 1.13 -3.84 -0.14
C VAL A 54 0.12 -2.68 -0.05
N PRO A 55 0.00 -1.98 1.10
CA PRO A 55 -0.81 -0.77 1.18
C PRO A 55 -0.38 0.23 0.10
N THR A 56 -1.36 0.74 -0.65
CA THR A 56 -1.11 1.63 -1.79
C THR A 56 -1.53 3.05 -1.48
N ILE A 57 -0.58 3.98 -1.61
CA ILE A 57 -0.82 5.42 -1.52
C ILE A 57 -1.05 5.95 -2.93
N VAL A 58 -2.22 6.52 -3.21
CA VAL A 58 -2.54 7.10 -4.53
C VAL A 58 -1.92 8.49 -4.69
N SER A 59 -2.12 9.15 -5.83
CA SER A 59 -1.66 10.53 -6.05
C SER A 59 -2.16 11.44 -4.94
N SER A 60 -1.22 11.99 -4.18
CA SER A 60 -1.44 12.82 -3.00
C SER A 60 -0.46 13.99 -2.99
N LEU A 61 -0.63 14.90 -2.02
CA LEU A 61 0.34 15.95 -1.79
C LEU A 61 1.66 15.38 -1.22
N PRO A 62 2.83 16.01 -1.47
CA PRO A 62 4.12 15.59 -0.91
C PRO A 62 4.09 15.37 0.60
N GLU A 63 3.38 16.25 1.32
CA GLU A 63 3.26 16.21 2.77
C GLU A 63 2.60 14.90 3.22
N THR A 64 1.56 14.45 2.51
CA THR A 64 0.90 13.16 2.79
C THR A 64 1.86 11.98 2.66
N TYR A 65 2.70 11.95 1.61
CA TYR A 65 3.69 10.88 1.48
C TYR A 65 4.71 10.93 2.62
N GLN A 66 5.24 12.11 2.92
CA GLN A 66 6.28 12.28 3.94
C GLN A 66 5.76 11.96 5.36
N GLU A 67 4.47 12.12 5.60
CA GLU A 67 3.81 11.73 6.86
C GLU A 67 3.51 10.22 6.92
N VAL A 68 2.96 9.65 5.85
CA VAL A 68 2.44 8.27 5.85
C VAL A 68 3.53 7.21 5.66
N LEU A 69 4.48 7.43 4.74
CA LEU A 69 5.48 6.42 4.37
C LEU A 69 6.36 5.94 5.55
N PRO A 70 6.77 6.79 6.50
CA PRO A 70 7.51 6.36 7.68
C PRO A 70 6.71 5.48 8.65
N ILE A 71 5.37 5.64 8.67
CA ILE A 71 4.47 4.90 9.57
C ILE A 71 4.28 3.47 9.08
N TYR A 72 4.16 3.28 7.77
CA TYR A 72 3.79 1.99 7.17
C TYR A 72 4.99 1.07 6.97
N LYS A 73 5.44 0.46 8.07
CA LYS A 73 6.61 -0.43 8.07
C LYS A 73 6.31 -1.81 7.52
N ARG A 74 7.33 -2.41 6.91
CA ARG A 74 7.32 -3.85 6.59
C ARG A 74 7.13 -4.66 7.86
N ARG A 75 6.30 -5.70 7.79
CA ARG A 75 6.01 -6.55 8.94
C ARG A 75 5.67 -7.96 8.51
N ALA A 76 6.33 -8.95 9.11
CA ALA A 76 5.97 -10.35 8.93
C ALA A 76 4.56 -10.62 9.49
N GLY A 77 3.77 -11.39 8.74
CA GLY A 77 2.46 -11.87 9.18
C GLY A 77 2.57 -12.90 10.32
N SER A 78 1.48 -13.09 11.05
CA SER A 78 1.39 -14.11 12.10
C SER A 78 -0.07 -14.50 12.33
N ALA A 79 -0.32 -15.62 13.00
CA ALA A 79 -1.68 -15.99 13.39
C ALA A 79 -2.34 -14.93 14.30
N LYS A 80 -1.54 -14.18 15.07
CA LYS A 80 -2.02 -13.11 15.95
C LYS A 80 -2.29 -11.81 15.20
N ASP A 81 -1.45 -11.47 14.21
CA ASP A 81 -1.39 -10.14 13.60
C ASP A 81 -1.78 -10.13 12.11
N GLY A 82 -2.24 -11.25 11.58
CA GLY A 82 -2.79 -11.37 10.23
C GLY A 82 -1.73 -11.40 9.13
N ALA A 83 -2.10 -10.86 7.97
CA ALA A 83 -1.30 -10.85 6.76
C ALA A 83 0.06 -10.13 6.93
N THR A 84 1.03 -10.52 6.11
CA THR A 84 2.32 -9.84 5.97
C THR A 84 2.15 -8.50 5.27
N ILE A 85 2.83 -7.46 5.75
CA ILE A 85 2.94 -6.16 5.09
C ILE A 85 4.28 -6.13 4.36
N LEU A 86 4.24 -6.18 3.03
CA LEU A 86 5.43 -6.32 2.18
C LEU A 86 6.16 -4.99 1.89
N GLY A 87 5.66 -3.90 2.44
CA GLY A 87 6.10 -2.53 2.20
C GLY A 87 4.98 -1.72 1.58
N ILE A 88 5.33 -0.63 0.90
CA ILE A 88 4.37 0.34 0.39
C ILE A 88 4.42 0.36 -1.14
N HIS A 89 3.25 0.50 -1.75
CA HIS A 89 3.11 0.82 -3.15
C HIS A 89 2.76 2.30 -3.26
N ILE A 90 3.55 3.04 -4.01
CA ILE A 90 3.25 4.43 -4.35
C ILE A 90 2.67 4.45 -5.76
N GLU A 91 1.41 4.85 -5.88
CA GLU A 91 0.70 4.96 -7.16
C GLU A 91 0.53 6.44 -7.54
N GLY A 92 1.53 7.03 -8.19
CA GLY A 92 1.58 8.48 -8.47
C GLY A 92 2.43 9.27 -7.46
N PRO A 93 2.48 10.61 -7.53
CA PRO A 93 1.68 11.47 -8.39
C PRO A 93 2.28 11.68 -9.80
N PHE A 94 3.40 11.02 -10.11
CA PHE A 94 4.08 11.12 -11.41
C PHE A 94 3.43 10.23 -12.48
N ILE A 95 2.12 10.37 -12.69
CA ILE A 95 1.38 9.66 -13.74
C ILE A 95 0.94 10.63 -14.84
N ALA A 96 0.73 10.11 -16.06
CA ALA A 96 0.33 10.92 -17.18
C ALA A 96 -1.10 11.44 -17.01
N GLU A 97 -1.31 12.75 -17.20
CA GLU A 97 -2.61 13.41 -17.00
C GLU A 97 -3.72 12.80 -17.86
N ASN A 98 -3.41 12.41 -19.10
CA ASN A 98 -4.33 11.75 -20.01
C ASN A 98 -4.66 10.29 -19.64
N LYS A 99 -3.98 9.72 -18.64
CA LYS A 99 -4.19 8.37 -18.09
C LYS A 99 -4.49 8.40 -16.59
N ARG A 100 -4.89 9.55 -16.05
CA ARG A 100 -5.04 9.76 -14.60
C ARG A 100 -6.11 8.92 -13.91
N GLY A 101 -7.12 8.43 -14.63
CA GLY A 101 -8.24 7.70 -14.00
C GLY A 101 -8.85 8.47 -12.81
N ALA A 102 -8.88 7.84 -11.64
CA ALA A 102 -9.41 8.42 -10.39
C ALA A 102 -8.46 9.41 -9.69
N HIS A 103 -7.21 9.53 -10.15
CA HIS A 103 -6.24 10.44 -9.55
C HIS A 103 -6.63 11.91 -9.81
N ARG A 104 -6.57 12.74 -8.77
CA ARG A 104 -6.91 14.16 -8.83
C ARG A 104 -5.86 14.92 -9.63
N THR A 105 -6.32 15.69 -10.63
CA THR A 105 -5.43 16.48 -11.50
C THR A 105 -4.53 17.42 -10.70
N ASP A 106 -5.07 18.07 -9.66
CA ASP A 106 -4.34 19.03 -8.83
C ASP A 106 -3.18 18.41 -8.04
N PHE A 107 -3.14 17.09 -7.91
CA PHE A 107 -2.08 16.38 -7.20
C PHE A 107 -1.03 15.82 -8.15
N LEU A 108 -1.31 15.74 -9.45
CA LEU A 108 -0.38 15.20 -10.42
C LEU A 108 0.87 16.07 -10.53
N ARG A 109 2.02 15.42 -10.69
CA ARG A 109 3.32 16.07 -10.83
C ARG A 109 4.03 15.55 -12.06
N LYS A 110 4.79 16.43 -12.71
CA LYS A 110 5.77 16.02 -13.71
C LYS A 110 7.13 15.89 -13.03
N SER A 111 7.93 14.96 -13.52
CA SER A 111 9.33 14.88 -13.14
C SER A 111 10.19 15.47 -14.25
N GLU A 112 10.97 16.49 -13.92
CA GLU A 112 11.95 17.13 -14.81
C GLU A 112 13.38 16.72 -14.44
N CYS A 113 13.63 16.47 -13.15
CA CYS A 113 14.92 16.09 -12.59
C CYS A 113 15.02 14.60 -12.23
N GLY A 114 14.07 13.77 -12.66
CA GLY A 114 14.09 12.32 -12.42
C GLY A 114 13.98 11.97 -10.93
N ILE A 115 14.91 11.13 -10.44
CA ILE A 115 14.84 10.56 -9.09
C ILE A 115 14.89 11.63 -7.98
N GLU A 116 15.46 12.80 -8.24
CA GLU A 116 15.48 13.94 -7.32
C GLU A 116 14.08 14.48 -7.03
N ASP A 117 13.21 14.57 -8.05
CA ASP A 117 11.81 14.99 -7.84
C ASP A 117 11.05 13.97 -7.00
N LEU A 118 11.33 12.68 -7.21
CA LEU A 118 10.73 11.60 -6.45
C LEU A 118 11.19 11.67 -4.98
N LYS A 119 12.48 11.90 -4.70
CA LYS A 119 12.99 12.11 -3.33
C LYS A 119 12.35 13.33 -2.67
N THR A 120 12.22 14.44 -3.39
CA THR A 120 11.57 15.65 -2.87
C THR A 120 10.08 15.43 -2.60
N CYS A 121 9.39 14.66 -3.43
CA CYS A 121 7.97 14.38 -3.27
C CYS A 121 7.71 13.38 -2.13
N TYR A 122 8.40 12.23 -2.15
CA TYR A 122 8.11 11.11 -1.25
C TYR A 122 8.91 11.15 0.06
N GLY A 123 10.05 11.84 0.08
CA GLY A 123 10.99 11.76 1.19
C GLY A 123 11.74 10.42 1.20
N SER A 124 11.41 9.55 2.17
CA SER A 124 12.11 8.27 2.36
C SER A 124 11.50 7.15 1.52
N PHE A 125 12.37 6.32 0.93
CA PHE A 125 12.00 5.08 0.24
C PHE A 125 12.15 3.84 1.12
N GLU A 126 12.52 3.99 2.39
CA GLU A 126 12.89 2.88 3.28
C GLU A 126 11.87 1.76 3.27
N ASN A 127 10.57 2.09 3.34
CA ASN A 127 9.46 1.12 3.34
C ASN A 127 8.81 0.87 1.97
N VAL A 128 9.28 1.52 0.92
CA VAL A 128 8.67 1.46 -0.42
C VAL A 128 9.14 0.22 -1.16
N SER A 129 8.20 -0.52 -1.75
CA SER A 129 8.47 -1.75 -2.51
C SER A 129 8.13 -1.61 -4.00
N ILE A 130 7.12 -0.81 -4.33
CA ILE A 130 6.63 -0.62 -5.71
C ILE A 130 6.34 0.85 -5.94
N ILE A 131 6.67 1.37 -7.12
CA ILE A 131 6.27 2.71 -7.56
C ILE A 131 5.63 2.58 -8.95
N THR A 132 4.40 3.09 -9.10
CA THR A 132 3.73 3.29 -10.38
C THR A 132 3.92 4.74 -10.82
N LEU A 133 4.55 4.93 -11.98
CA LEU A 133 4.80 6.23 -12.60
C LEU A 133 4.68 6.11 -14.13
N ALA A 134 4.49 7.25 -14.79
CA ALA A 134 4.58 7.35 -16.24
C ALA A 134 6.06 7.52 -16.67
N PRO A 135 6.49 6.82 -17.74
CA PRO A 135 7.85 6.91 -18.26
C PRO A 135 8.12 8.24 -18.99
#